data_AF-A0A1Y1YFN3-F1
#
_entry.id   AF-A0A1Y1YFN3-F1
#
_cell.length_a   1.000
_cell.length_b   1.000
_cell.length_c   1.000
_cell.angle_alpha   90.00
_cell.angle_beta   90.00
_cell.angle_gamma   90.00
#
_symmetry.space_group_name_H-M   'P 1'
#
loop_
_entity.id
_entity.type
_entity.pdbx_description
1 polymer ?
#
loop_
_entity_poly.entity_id
_entity_poly.type
_entity_poly.pdbx_seq_one_letter_code
_entity_poly.pdbx_strand_id
1 'polypeptide(L)'
;IISMLYYWSPIFENIDYLPNMIFPFAKIYENDPFSCFEVLLTVLTNYCQKWWEFYPNPPVNCLNIIESLLYFHDKDLYDHFVKYNITSQFYGWELISNLFSDILSKDEWLCLWDNILTRRDTSYLYYFSIAYLKYFKQSILRITDIDEFMYFLHKENPCQISKLIKLTYIIKKYTPEELKFKNILKPYYSLDSHSNYPIFNEYPKYIMNSSNLKEKIRTEDEEDIKKIIISEELRRISEELKKDYRQMKLNKWKMNNIVSKWWESMIENEDQYLSLKQRSNYFESNAQTQEQYANLISKIITNNQAKIYENIKIENINNIKYDNNTTYKEWESSMNDLNQMKTGDQEMNTKQIEKTLNNGGLNN
;
A
#
# COMPACT_ATOMS: atom_id res chain seq x y z
N ILE A 1 -1.75 -0.62 -15.21
CA ILE A 1 -2.97 -1.40 -15.51
C ILE A 1 -3.34 -2.34 -14.36
N ILE A 2 -2.51 -3.32 -13.97
CA ILE A 2 -2.83 -4.24 -12.85
C ILE A 2 -3.15 -3.48 -11.56
N SER A 3 -2.34 -2.48 -11.20
CA SER A 3 -2.61 -1.64 -10.02
C SER A 3 -3.94 -0.87 -10.11
N MET A 4 -4.37 -0.48 -11.32
CA MET A 4 -5.67 0.18 -11.53
C MET A 4 -6.83 -0.81 -11.36
N LEU A 5 -6.68 -2.05 -11.86
CA LEU A 5 -7.65 -3.13 -11.66
C LEU A 5 -7.76 -3.52 -10.18
N TYR A 6 -6.64 -3.59 -9.48
CA TYR A 6 -6.62 -3.82 -8.03
C TYR A 6 -7.36 -2.73 -7.27
N TYR A 7 -7.11 -1.46 -7.59
CA TYR A 7 -7.82 -0.34 -6.97
C TYR A 7 -9.33 -0.35 -7.28
N TRP A 8 -9.71 -0.79 -8.48
CA TRP A 8 -11.10 -0.95 -8.86
C TRP A 8 -11.79 -2.11 -8.11
N SER A 9 -11.11 -3.24 -7.93
CA SER A 9 -11.65 -4.35 -7.14
C SER A 9 -10.54 -5.20 -6.49
N PRO A 10 -10.66 -5.49 -5.17
CA PRO A 10 -9.63 -6.23 -4.43
C PRO A 10 -9.47 -7.69 -4.89
N ILE A 11 -10.44 -8.25 -5.62
CA ILE A 11 -10.34 -9.61 -6.16
C ILE A 11 -9.10 -9.81 -7.04
N PHE A 12 -8.66 -8.76 -7.73
CA PHE A 12 -7.55 -8.81 -8.69
C PHE A 12 -6.16 -8.78 -8.04
N GLU A 13 -6.06 -8.74 -6.71
CA GLU A 13 -4.79 -8.66 -5.98
C GLU A 13 -3.89 -9.88 -6.18
N ASN A 14 -4.47 -11.08 -6.13
CA ASN A 14 -3.73 -12.34 -6.02
C ASN A 14 -4.13 -13.36 -7.10
N ILE A 15 -4.57 -12.88 -8.27
CA ILE A 15 -4.95 -13.76 -9.37
C ILE A 15 -3.72 -14.05 -10.22
N ASP A 16 -3.19 -15.27 -10.12
CA ASP A 16 -1.94 -15.66 -10.78
C ASP A 16 -2.01 -15.57 -12.31
N TYR A 17 -3.15 -15.89 -12.91
CA TYR A 17 -3.34 -15.88 -14.37
C TYR A 17 -3.72 -14.49 -14.93
N LEU A 18 -4.03 -13.51 -14.08
CA LEU A 18 -4.49 -12.19 -14.51
C LEU A 18 -3.46 -11.45 -15.40
N PRO A 19 -2.15 -11.42 -15.07
CA PRO A 19 -1.16 -10.76 -15.92
C PRO A 19 -1.13 -11.33 -17.34
N ASN A 20 -1.16 -12.65 -17.48
CA ASN A 20 -1.17 -13.32 -18.77
C ASN A 20 -2.46 -13.03 -19.54
N MET A 21 -3.61 -13.04 -18.85
CA MET A 21 -4.91 -12.74 -19.44
C MET A 21 -4.99 -11.32 -20.02
N ILE A 22 -4.45 -10.31 -19.34
CA ILE A 22 -4.54 -8.91 -19.78
C ILE A 22 -3.40 -8.48 -20.70
N PHE A 23 -2.31 -9.25 -20.74
CA PHE A 23 -1.09 -8.91 -21.50
C PHE A 23 -1.37 -8.60 -22.99
N PRO A 24 -2.20 -9.36 -23.72
CA PRO A 24 -2.53 -9.04 -25.11
C PRO A 24 -3.12 -7.63 -25.27
N PHE A 25 -4.00 -7.21 -24.36
CA PHE A 25 -4.60 -5.87 -24.36
C PHE A 25 -3.57 -4.80 -24.03
N ALA A 26 -2.75 -5.02 -23.00
CA ALA A 26 -1.69 -4.09 -22.62
C ALA A 26 -0.71 -3.82 -23.77
N LYS A 27 -0.42 -4.85 -24.59
CA LYS A 27 0.44 -4.75 -25.77
C LYS A 27 -0.19 -3.99 -26.94
N ILE A 28 -1.52 -3.93 -27.02
CA ILE A 28 -2.22 -3.12 -28.04
C ILE A 28 -2.21 -1.65 -27.65
N TYR A 29 -2.39 -1.37 -26.36
CA TYR A 29 -2.52 -0.02 -25.80
C TYR A 29 -1.25 0.46 -25.07
N GLU A 30 -0.07 0.11 -25.57
CA GLU A 30 1.22 0.44 -24.91
C GLU A 30 1.37 1.92 -24.54
N ASN A 31 0.81 2.82 -25.35
CA ASN A 31 0.89 4.27 -25.17
C ASN A 31 -0.31 4.87 -24.43
N ASP A 32 -1.36 4.10 -24.14
CA ASP A 32 -2.59 4.61 -23.51
C ASP A 32 -3.13 3.64 -22.44
N PRO A 33 -2.56 3.68 -21.22
CA PRO A 33 -2.95 2.77 -20.15
C PRO A 33 -4.37 3.03 -19.63
N PHE A 34 -4.94 4.22 -19.83
CA PHE A 34 -6.29 4.56 -19.37
C PHE A 34 -7.34 3.94 -20.29
N SER A 35 -7.21 4.11 -21.60
CA SER A 35 -8.10 3.42 -22.54
C SER A 35 -7.96 1.91 -22.43
N CYS A 36 -6.74 1.39 -22.22
CA CYS A 36 -6.54 -0.04 -21.95
C CYS A 36 -7.33 -0.51 -20.73
N PHE A 37 -7.31 0.28 -19.66
CA PHE A 37 -8.04 -0.03 -18.43
C PHE A 37 -9.55 -0.05 -18.69
N GLU A 38 -10.12 0.91 -19.41
CA GLU A 38 -11.56 0.95 -19.73
C GLU A 38 -12.00 -0.19 -20.64
N VAL A 39 -11.16 -0.57 -21.61
CA VAL A 39 -11.39 -1.76 -22.44
C VAL A 39 -11.39 -3.01 -21.57
N LEU A 40 -10.41 -3.16 -20.68
CA LEU A 40 -10.37 -4.30 -19.75
C LEU A 40 -11.57 -4.32 -18.80
N LEU A 41 -12.00 -3.17 -18.28
CA LEU A 41 -13.24 -3.07 -17.50
C LEU A 41 -14.42 -3.60 -18.30
N THR A 42 -14.56 -3.17 -19.56
CA THR A 42 -15.62 -3.63 -20.45
C THR A 42 -15.54 -5.14 -20.66
N VAL A 43 -14.35 -5.69 -20.88
CA VAL A 43 -14.14 -7.13 -21.09
C VAL A 43 -14.48 -7.94 -19.84
N LEU A 44 -13.93 -7.56 -18.69
CA LEU A 44 -14.09 -8.27 -17.43
C LEU A 44 -15.54 -8.23 -16.92
N THR A 45 -16.21 -7.08 -17.05
CA THR A 45 -17.61 -6.92 -16.61
C THR A 45 -18.60 -7.64 -17.51
N ASN A 46 -18.33 -7.72 -18.82
CA ASN A 46 -19.29 -8.29 -19.78
C ASN A 46 -19.04 -9.75 -20.13
N TYR A 47 -17.79 -10.14 -20.37
CA TYR A 47 -17.45 -11.45 -20.94
C TYR A 47 -16.87 -12.40 -19.88
N CYS A 48 -16.31 -11.87 -18.79
CA CYS A 48 -15.84 -12.66 -17.64
C CYS A 48 -16.85 -12.70 -16.49
N GLN A 49 -18.15 -12.52 -16.80
CA GLN A 49 -19.21 -12.66 -15.81
C GLN A 49 -19.15 -14.04 -15.16
N LYS A 50 -19.41 -14.09 -13.85
CA LYS A 50 -19.43 -15.34 -13.05
C LYS A 50 -18.08 -16.05 -12.88
N TRP A 51 -16.98 -15.51 -13.42
CA TRP A 51 -15.67 -16.17 -13.35
C TRP A 51 -15.13 -16.34 -11.93
N TRP A 52 -15.48 -15.42 -11.04
CA TRP A 52 -14.91 -15.35 -9.68
C TRP A 52 -15.90 -15.72 -8.57
N GLU A 53 -17.10 -16.24 -8.88
CA GLU A 53 -18.11 -16.61 -7.87
C GLU A 53 -17.60 -17.64 -6.85
N PHE A 54 -16.71 -18.53 -7.29
CA PHE A 54 -16.14 -19.61 -6.48
C PHE A 54 -14.62 -19.49 -6.32
N TYR A 55 -14.05 -18.30 -6.54
CA TYR A 55 -12.61 -18.06 -6.36
C TYR A 55 -12.14 -18.67 -5.03
N PRO A 56 -10.97 -19.36 -4.98
CA PRO A 56 -9.96 -19.52 -6.04
C PRO A 56 -10.26 -20.61 -7.08
N ASN A 57 -11.38 -21.33 -6.96
CA ASN A 57 -11.73 -22.38 -7.92
C ASN A 57 -12.18 -21.78 -9.27
N PRO A 58 -11.98 -22.49 -10.39
CA PRO A 58 -12.46 -22.05 -11.70
C PRO A 58 -13.99 -21.98 -11.72
N PRO A 59 -14.58 -21.24 -12.68
CA PRO A 59 -16.01 -20.96 -12.68
C PRO A 59 -16.86 -22.17 -13.10
N VAL A 60 -17.19 -23.00 -12.12
CA VAL A 60 -17.95 -24.24 -12.28
C VAL A 60 -19.24 -24.03 -13.07
N ASN A 61 -19.97 -22.94 -12.81
CA ASN A 61 -21.21 -22.61 -13.53
C ASN A 61 -20.97 -22.45 -15.05
N CYS A 62 -19.89 -21.75 -15.43
CA CYS A 62 -19.51 -21.58 -16.83
C CYS A 62 -19.05 -22.90 -17.45
N LEU A 63 -18.24 -23.68 -16.72
CA LEU A 63 -17.70 -24.95 -17.19
C LEU A 63 -18.78 -26.01 -17.44
N ASN A 64 -19.78 -26.09 -16.57
CA ASN A 64 -20.93 -26.99 -16.74
C ASN A 64 -21.71 -26.70 -18.04
N ILE A 65 -21.77 -25.43 -18.45
CA ILE A 65 -22.43 -25.05 -19.70
C ILE A 65 -21.56 -25.43 -20.89
N ILE A 66 -20.25 -25.20 -20.83
CA ILE A 66 -19.33 -25.65 -21.90
C ILE A 66 -19.48 -27.17 -22.09
N GLU A 67 -19.52 -27.92 -20.99
CA GLU A 67 -19.72 -29.38 -21.02
C GLU A 67 -21.06 -29.77 -21.67
N SER A 68 -22.15 -29.11 -21.28
CA SER A 68 -23.48 -29.33 -21.85
C SER A 68 -23.54 -28.97 -23.34
N LEU A 69 -22.86 -27.90 -23.75
CA LEU A 69 -22.75 -27.49 -25.15
C LEU A 69 -21.93 -28.49 -25.96
N LEU A 70 -20.82 -28.97 -25.41
CA LEU A 70 -19.99 -29.96 -26.09
C LEU A 70 -20.77 -31.26 -26.29
N TYR A 71 -21.46 -31.74 -25.25
CA TYR A 71 -22.31 -32.93 -25.33
C TYR A 71 -23.38 -32.81 -26.44
N PHE A 72 -24.00 -31.63 -26.57
CA PHE A 72 -25.02 -31.39 -27.60
C PHE A 72 -24.43 -31.26 -29.02
N HIS A 73 -23.32 -30.54 -29.19
CA HIS A 73 -22.77 -30.22 -30.51
C HIS A 73 -21.81 -31.27 -31.06
N ASP A 74 -21.14 -32.04 -30.21
CA ASP A 74 -20.18 -33.06 -30.62
C ASP A 74 -20.00 -34.14 -29.54
N LYS A 75 -20.93 -35.11 -29.54
CA LYS A 75 -20.91 -36.22 -28.58
C LYS A 75 -19.65 -37.09 -28.67
N ASP A 76 -19.08 -37.27 -29.86
CA ASP A 76 -17.86 -38.10 -30.01
C ASP A 76 -16.67 -37.49 -29.25
N LEU A 77 -16.53 -36.15 -29.30
CA LEU A 77 -15.50 -35.44 -28.53
C LEU A 77 -15.76 -35.54 -27.02
N TYR A 78 -17.02 -35.39 -26.62
CA TYR A 78 -17.40 -35.55 -25.22
C TYR A 78 -17.07 -36.96 -24.69
N ASP A 79 -17.50 -38.01 -25.40
CA ASP A 79 -17.25 -39.39 -25.02
C ASP A 79 -15.75 -39.71 -24.96
N HIS A 80 -14.94 -39.12 -25.86
CA HIS A 80 -13.48 -39.20 -25.84
C HIS A 80 -12.89 -38.55 -24.58
N PHE A 81 -13.34 -37.34 -24.23
CA PHE A 81 -12.88 -36.66 -23.02
C PHE A 81 -13.25 -37.41 -21.75
N VAL A 82 -14.47 -37.96 -21.67
CA VAL A 82 -14.88 -38.83 -20.56
C VAL A 82 -13.99 -40.08 -20.47
N LYS A 83 -13.67 -40.72 -21.61
CA LYS A 83 -12.83 -41.91 -21.65
C LYS A 83 -11.41 -41.68 -21.11
N TYR A 84 -10.82 -40.51 -21.39
CA TYR A 84 -9.46 -40.16 -20.98
C TYR A 84 -9.41 -39.21 -19.77
N ASN A 85 -10.53 -39.04 -19.04
CA ASN A 85 -10.64 -38.17 -17.86
C ASN A 85 -10.24 -36.71 -18.09
N ILE A 86 -10.46 -36.19 -19.30
CA ILE A 86 -10.26 -34.78 -19.63
C ILE A 86 -11.51 -34.00 -19.19
N THR A 87 -11.42 -33.30 -18.07
CA THR A 87 -12.54 -32.51 -17.51
C THR A 87 -12.73 -31.17 -18.22
N SER A 88 -13.88 -30.54 -18.01
CA SER A 88 -14.20 -29.19 -18.51
C SER A 88 -13.25 -28.09 -18.02
N GLN A 89 -12.51 -28.34 -16.95
CA GLN A 89 -11.41 -27.48 -16.53
C GLN A 89 -10.29 -27.47 -17.58
N PHE A 90 -9.88 -28.63 -18.11
CA PHE A 90 -8.81 -28.68 -19.10
C PHE A 90 -9.25 -28.15 -20.47
N TYR A 91 -10.33 -28.67 -21.05
CA TYR A 91 -10.72 -28.24 -22.41
C TYR A 91 -11.50 -26.93 -22.45
N GLY A 92 -12.04 -26.47 -21.33
CA GLY A 92 -12.88 -25.28 -21.23
C GLY A 92 -12.16 -24.12 -20.56
N TRP A 93 -11.74 -24.29 -19.30
CA TRP A 93 -11.11 -23.21 -18.52
C TRP A 93 -9.78 -22.76 -19.13
N GLU A 94 -8.90 -23.68 -19.49
CA GLU A 94 -7.57 -23.33 -20.08
C GLU A 94 -7.68 -22.53 -21.39
N LEU A 95 -8.75 -22.75 -22.15
CA LEU A 95 -9.01 -21.98 -23.38
C LEU A 95 -9.48 -20.55 -23.09
N ILE A 96 -10.35 -20.38 -22.08
CA ILE A 96 -10.99 -19.08 -21.82
C ILE A 96 -10.18 -18.23 -20.84
N SER A 97 -9.43 -18.83 -19.91
CA SER A 97 -8.72 -18.13 -18.82
C SER A 97 -7.67 -17.13 -19.33
N ASN A 98 -7.06 -17.42 -20.47
CA ASN A 98 -6.09 -16.56 -21.17
C ASN A 98 -6.74 -15.76 -22.32
N LEU A 99 -8.08 -15.79 -22.44
CA LEU A 99 -8.81 -15.11 -23.51
C LEU A 99 -8.35 -15.52 -24.93
N PHE A 100 -8.03 -16.81 -25.08
CA PHE A 100 -7.53 -17.46 -26.31
C PHE A 100 -6.17 -16.96 -26.80
N SER A 101 -5.37 -16.30 -25.95
CA SER A 101 -4.06 -15.78 -26.35
C SER A 101 -3.05 -16.85 -26.71
N ASP A 102 -3.12 -18.03 -26.10
CA ASP A 102 -2.09 -19.08 -26.28
C ASP A 102 -2.34 -19.94 -27.51
N ILE A 103 -3.59 -19.98 -28.00
CA ILE A 103 -4.01 -20.83 -29.12
C ILE A 103 -4.04 -20.10 -30.47
N LEU A 104 -4.06 -18.76 -30.46
CA LEU A 104 -4.21 -17.93 -31.66
C LEU A 104 -2.99 -17.05 -31.85
N SER A 105 -2.57 -16.88 -33.11
CA SER A 105 -1.59 -15.86 -33.45
C SER A 105 -2.15 -14.45 -33.24
N LYS A 106 -1.28 -13.44 -33.17
CA LYS A 106 -1.69 -12.04 -32.94
C LYS A 106 -2.80 -11.57 -33.88
N ASP A 107 -2.67 -11.80 -35.18
CA ASP A 107 -3.62 -11.29 -36.17
C ASP A 107 -4.98 -12.02 -36.09
N GLU A 108 -4.96 -13.32 -35.79
CA GLU A 108 -6.16 -14.13 -35.59
C GLU A 108 -6.88 -13.74 -34.30
N TRP A 109 -6.12 -13.49 -33.22
CA TRP A 109 -6.64 -13.03 -31.95
C TRP A 109 -7.33 -11.66 -32.09
N LEU A 110 -6.72 -10.71 -32.82
CA LEU A 110 -7.34 -9.42 -33.13
C LEU A 110 -8.65 -9.60 -33.90
N CYS A 111 -8.65 -10.46 -34.93
CA CYS A 111 -9.87 -10.74 -35.70
C CYS A 111 -10.99 -11.35 -34.85
N LEU A 112 -10.64 -12.23 -33.90
CA LEU A 112 -11.58 -12.80 -32.95
C LEU A 112 -12.18 -11.70 -32.06
N TRP A 113 -11.34 -10.87 -31.46
CA TRP A 113 -11.78 -9.81 -30.54
C TRP A 113 -12.59 -8.72 -31.21
N ASP A 114 -12.32 -8.39 -32.48
CA ASP A 114 -13.18 -7.53 -33.29
C ASP A 114 -14.61 -8.10 -33.39
N ASN A 115 -14.75 -9.42 -33.57
CA ASN A 115 -16.06 -10.07 -33.65
C ASN A 115 -16.76 -10.11 -32.29
N ILE A 116 -16.02 -10.37 -31.21
CA ILE A 116 -16.54 -10.42 -29.83
C ILE A 116 -17.11 -9.06 -29.43
N LEU A 117 -16.32 -8.00 -29.59
CA LEU A 117 -16.67 -6.64 -29.15
C LEU A 117 -17.76 -6.02 -30.02
N THR A 118 -17.70 -6.19 -31.35
CA THR A 118 -18.70 -5.61 -32.27
C THR A 118 -20.09 -6.20 -32.05
N ARG A 119 -20.17 -7.48 -31.68
CA ARG A 119 -21.46 -8.16 -31.51
C ARG A 119 -22.12 -7.98 -30.16
N ARG A 120 -21.34 -7.60 -29.13
CA ARG A 120 -21.85 -7.38 -27.77
C ARG A 120 -22.62 -8.59 -27.21
N ASP A 121 -22.18 -9.80 -27.59
CA ASP A 121 -22.75 -11.04 -27.09
C ASP A 121 -21.86 -11.61 -25.99
N THR A 122 -22.33 -11.53 -24.74
CA THR A 122 -21.61 -11.96 -23.55
C THR A 122 -21.33 -13.47 -23.52
N SER A 123 -22.05 -14.25 -24.31
CA SER A 123 -21.89 -15.71 -24.42
C SER A 123 -20.93 -16.18 -25.51
N TYR A 124 -20.37 -15.25 -26.30
CA TYR A 124 -19.60 -15.58 -27.49
C TYR A 124 -18.36 -16.45 -27.21
N LEU A 125 -17.64 -16.19 -26.11
CA LEU A 125 -16.42 -16.92 -25.75
C LEU A 125 -16.68 -18.43 -25.66
N TYR A 126 -17.79 -18.81 -25.02
CA TYR A 126 -18.13 -20.22 -24.82
C TYR A 126 -18.46 -20.94 -26.13
N TYR A 127 -19.19 -20.29 -27.03
CA TYR A 127 -19.45 -20.84 -28.36
C TYR A 127 -18.18 -20.96 -29.19
N PHE A 128 -17.25 -20.01 -29.04
CA PHE A 128 -15.97 -20.07 -29.71
C PHE A 128 -15.12 -21.24 -29.20
N SER A 129 -15.10 -21.51 -27.88
CA SER A 129 -14.41 -22.67 -27.31
C SER A 129 -14.87 -23.98 -27.94
N ILE A 130 -16.20 -24.18 -28.08
CA ILE A 130 -16.74 -25.39 -28.73
C ILE A 130 -16.38 -25.44 -30.22
N ALA A 131 -16.41 -24.30 -30.91
CA ALA A 131 -16.02 -24.21 -32.32
C ALA A 131 -14.56 -24.61 -32.52
N TYR A 132 -13.67 -24.17 -31.63
CA TYR A 132 -12.26 -24.50 -31.65
C TYR A 132 -12.01 -26.01 -31.46
N LEU A 133 -12.61 -26.61 -30.43
CA LEU A 133 -12.52 -28.05 -30.17
C LEU A 133 -13.05 -28.87 -31.37
N LYS A 134 -14.18 -28.45 -31.96
CA LYS A 134 -14.77 -29.10 -33.11
C LYS A 134 -13.93 -28.97 -34.38
N TYR A 135 -13.31 -27.81 -34.60
CA TYR A 135 -12.41 -27.58 -35.74
C TYR A 135 -11.20 -28.51 -35.71
N PHE A 136 -10.64 -28.74 -34.53
CA PHE A 136 -9.48 -29.63 -34.32
C PHE A 136 -9.84 -31.07 -33.91
N LYS A 137 -11.12 -31.46 -34.05
CA LYS A 137 -11.64 -32.78 -33.62
C LYS A 137 -10.76 -33.96 -34.03
N GLN A 138 -10.34 -34.00 -35.29
CA GLN A 138 -9.55 -35.12 -35.82
C GLN A 138 -8.18 -35.28 -35.15
N SER A 139 -7.59 -34.18 -34.69
CA SER A 139 -6.32 -34.18 -33.98
C SER A 139 -6.54 -34.54 -32.51
N ILE A 140 -7.56 -33.95 -31.88
CA ILE A 140 -7.91 -34.16 -30.47
C ILE A 140 -8.28 -35.63 -30.20
N LEU A 141 -9.05 -36.27 -31.09
CA LEU A 141 -9.43 -37.67 -30.94
C LEU A 141 -8.26 -38.66 -30.97
N ARG A 142 -7.08 -38.23 -31.42
CA ARG A 142 -5.86 -39.06 -31.41
C ARG A 142 -5.09 -38.95 -30.09
N ILE A 143 -5.32 -37.89 -29.33
CA ILE A 143 -4.64 -37.65 -28.06
C ILE A 143 -5.31 -38.51 -26.99
N THR A 144 -4.51 -39.32 -26.30
CA THR A 144 -5.00 -40.22 -25.24
C THR A 144 -4.51 -39.82 -23.85
N ASP A 145 -3.56 -38.91 -23.79
CA ASP A 145 -2.93 -38.45 -22.56
C ASP A 145 -3.30 -36.99 -22.25
N ILE A 146 -3.42 -36.67 -20.96
CA ILE A 146 -3.84 -35.34 -20.50
C ILE A 146 -2.72 -34.32 -20.74
N ASP A 147 -1.45 -34.68 -20.52
CA ASP A 147 -0.33 -33.75 -20.68
C ASP A 147 -0.12 -33.39 -22.16
N GLU A 148 -0.29 -34.37 -23.07
CA GLU A 148 -0.32 -34.12 -24.51
C GLU A 148 -1.48 -33.19 -24.93
N PHE A 149 -2.64 -33.35 -24.30
CA PHE A 149 -3.79 -32.49 -24.56
C PHE A 149 -3.54 -31.05 -24.08
N MET A 150 -2.94 -30.89 -22.91
CA MET A 150 -2.55 -29.58 -22.39
C MET A 150 -1.48 -28.93 -23.29
N TYR A 151 -0.48 -29.69 -23.71
CA TYR A 151 0.52 -29.20 -24.67
C TYR A 151 -0.12 -28.75 -25.99
N PHE A 152 -1.16 -29.44 -26.45
CA PHE A 152 -1.93 -29.03 -27.63
C PHE A 152 -2.66 -27.69 -27.42
N LEU A 153 -3.17 -27.41 -26.22
CA LEU A 153 -3.89 -26.18 -25.88
C LEU A 153 -2.98 -24.99 -25.55
N HIS A 154 -1.75 -25.22 -25.08
CA HIS A 154 -0.76 -24.16 -24.82
C HIS A 154 0.13 -23.85 -26.03
N LYS A 155 -0.31 -24.23 -27.23
CA LYS A 155 0.42 -24.04 -28.48
C LYS A 155 -0.48 -23.46 -29.55
N GLU A 156 0.09 -22.52 -30.32
CA GLU A 156 -0.53 -22.03 -31.55
C GLU A 156 -0.65 -23.16 -32.58
N ASN A 157 -1.90 -23.49 -32.92
CA ASN A 157 -2.20 -24.47 -33.95
C ASN A 157 -2.63 -23.74 -35.23
N PRO A 158 -2.03 -24.06 -36.40
CA PRO A 158 -2.34 -23.36 -37.64
C PRO A 158 -3.82 -23.52 -37.98
N CYS A 159 -4.53 -22.40 -38.02
CA CYS A 159 -5.98 -22.39 -38.24
C CYS A 159 -6.36 -21.38 -39.32
N GLN A 160 -7.62 -21.44 -39.76
CA GLN A 160 -8.19 -20.37 -40.58
C GLN A 160 -9.27 -19.71 -39.75
N ILE A 161 -8.93 -18.56 -39.15
CA ILE A 161 -9.83 -17.86 -38.21
C ILE A 161 -11.21 -17.58 -38.79
N SER A 162 -11.30 -17.29 -40.09
CA SER A 162 -12.58 -17.08 -40.79
C SER A 162 -13.49 -18.31 -40.78
N LYS A 163 -12.93 -19.53 -40.81
CA LYS A 163 -13.69 -20.78 -40.69
C LYS A 163 -14.14 -21.00 -39.24
N LEU A 164 -13.27 -20.75 -38.26
CA LEU A 164 -13.62 -20.83 -36.84
C LEU A 164 -14.77 -19.89 -36.50
N ILE A 165 -14.66 -18.62 -36.89
CA ILE A 165 -15.71 -17.61 -36.69
C ILE A 165 -17.05 -18.07 -37.31
N LYS A 166 -17.03 -18.61 -38.55
CA LYS A 166 -18.23 -19.17 -39.19
C LYS A 166 -18.82 -20.35 -38.42
N LEU A 167 -17.97 -21.26 -37.93
CA LEU A 167 -18.38 -22.40 -37.11
C LEU A 167 -18.98 -21.94 -35.78
N THR A 168 -18.42 -20.92 -35.14
CA THR A 168 -18.98 -20.31 -33.92
C THR A 168 -20.40 -19.81 -34.14
N TYR A 169 -20.67 -19.15 -35.27
CA TYR A 169 -22.04 -18.72 -35.60
C TYR A 169 -22.99 -19.88 -35.86
N ILE A 170 -22.51 -20.94 -36.52
CA ILE A 170 -23.29 -22.16 -36.75
C ILE A 170 -23.67 -22.76 -35.39
N ILE A 171 -22.69 -23.00 -34.51
CA ILE A 171 -22.92 -23.56 -33.17
C ILE A 171 -23.93 -22.71 -32.39
N LYS A 172 -23.74 -21.40 -32.33
CA LYS A 172 -24.68 -20.50 -31.66
C LYS A 172 -26.09 -20.59 -32.24
N LYS A 173 -26.23 -20.64 -33.56
CA LYS A 173 -27.53 -20.71 -34.25
C LYS A 173 -28.29 -22.01 -33.95
N TYR A 174 -27.58 -23.14 -33.91
CA TYR A 174 -28.18 -24.46 -33.67
C TYR A 174 -28.27 -24.82 -32.18
N THR A 175 -27.78 -23.97 -31.27
CA THR A 175 -27.94 -24.20 -29.83
C THR A 175 -29.39 -23.93 -29.40
N PRO A 176 -30.05 -24.88 -28.72
CA PRO A 176 -31.43 -24.72 -28.26
C PRO A 176 -31.50 -23.70 -27.11
N GLU A 177 -32.66 -23.05 -26.92
CA GLU A 177 -32.81 -21.94 -25.96
C GLU A 177 -32.53 -22.35 -24.51
N GLU A 178 -32.80 -23.61 -24.13
CA GLU A 178 -32.55 -24.14 -22.79
C GLU A 178 -31.06 -24.19 -22.44
N LEU A 179 -30.20 -24.38 -23.45
CA LEU A 179 -28.74 -24.38 -23.31
C LEU A 179 -28.12 -23.00 -23.55
N LYS A 180 -28.94 -21.96 -23.79
CA LYS A 180 -28.43 -20.59 -23.95
C LYS A 180 -28.15 -19.97 -22.60
N PHE A 181 -27.09 -19.17 -22.57
CA PHE A 181 -26.64 -18.44 -21.39
C PHE A 181 -27.57 -17.33 -20.91
N LYS A 182 -28.77 -17.16 -21.49
CA LYS A 182 -29.72 -16.08 -21.16
C LYS A 182 -30.13 -16.05 -19.68
N ASN A 183 -30.15 -17.21 -19.02
CA ASN A 183 -30.55 -17.32 -17.61
C ASN A 183 -29.37 -17.14 -16.63
N ILE A 184 -28.13 -17.10 -17.13
CA ILE A 184 -26.91 -17.14 -16.30
C ILE A 184 -26.10 -15.85 -16.48
N LEU A 185 -25.96 -15.38 -17.72
CA LEU A 185 -25.21 -14.17 -18.06
C LEU A 185 -26.18 -13.01 -18.27
N LYS A 186 -25.81 -11.85 -17.73
CA LYS A 186 -26.49 -10.59 -17.99
C LYS A 186 -26.20 -10.12 -19.43
N PRO A 187 -27.12 -9.35 -20.04
CA PRO A 187 -26.87 -8.72 -21.32
C PRO A 187 -25.69 -7.73 -21.23
N TYR A 188 -25.13 -7.39 -22.38
CA TYR A 188 -24.02 -6.43 -22.47
C TYR A 188 -24.38 -5.08 -21.83
N TYR A 189 -23.46 -4.60 -21.01
CA TYR A 189 -23.49 -3.32 -20.32
C TYR A 189 -22.38 -2.42 -20.88
N SER A 190 -22.74 -1.22 -21.34
CA SER A 190 -21.78 -0.20 -21.77
C SER A 190 -21.30 0.58 -20.55
N LEU A 191 -20.01 0.92 -20.53
CA LEU A 191 -19.51 1.94 -19.61
C LEU A 191 -20.05 3.29 -20.07
N ASP A 192 -20.99 3.88 -19.32
CA ASP A 192 -21.54 5.20 -19.64
C ASP A 192 -20.58 6.30 -19.18
N SER A 193 -20.33 7.30 -20.03
CA SER A 193 -19.43 8.45 -19.75
C SER A 193 -19.91 9.37 -18.61
N HIS A 194 -21.13 9.16 -18.11
CA HIS A 194 -21.78 10.02 -17.10
C HIS A 194 -21.93 9.33 -15.74
N SER A 195 -21.50 8.07 -15.61
CA SER A 195 -21.55 7.32 -14.36
C SER A 195 -20.15 6.95 -13.89
N ASN A 196 -19.98 6.81 -12.56
CA ASN A 196 -18.78 6.20 -12.00
C ASN A 196 -18.61 4.76 -12.54
N TYR A 197 -17.37 4.26 -12.56
CA TYR A 197 -17.10 2.88 -12.95
C TYR A 197 -17.96 1.90 -12.12
N PRO A 198 -18.46 0.82 -12.75
CA PRO A 198 -19.37 -0.11 -12.09
C PRO A 198 -18.68 -0.77 -10.88
N ILE A 199 -19.41 -0.93 -9.79
CA ILE A 199 -18.90 -1.61 -8.60
C ILE A 199 -18.84 -3.11 -8.92
N PHE A 200 -17.63 -3.68 -8.88
CA PHE A 200 -17.43 -5.10 -9.11
C PHE A 200 -17.50 -5.86 -7.79
N ASN A 201 -18.59 -6.59 -7.56
CA ASN A 201 -18.85 -7.34 -6.32
C ASN A 201 -19.21 -8.82 -6.58
N GLU A 202 -18.96 -9.35 -7.79
CA GLU A 202 -19.33 -10.73 -8.16
C GLU A 202 -18.27 -11.76 -7.73
N TYR A 203 -17.89 -11.74 -6.46
CA TYR A 203 -16.95 -12.69 -5.85
C TYR A 203 -17.23 -12.88 -4.33
N PRO A 204 -16.74 -13.95 -3.70
CA PRO A 204 -16.99 -14.22 -2.29
C PRO A 204 -16.57 -13.09 -1.34
N LYS A 205 -17.44 -12.77 -0.38
CA LYS A 205 -17.24 -11.67 0.59
C LYS A 205 -15.99 -11.81 1.47
N TYR A 206 -15.48 -13.03 1.66
CA TYR A 206 -14.29 -13.25 2.49
C TYR A 206 -13.02 -12.63 1.87
N ILE A 207 -13.00 -12.42 0.56
CA ILE A 207 -11.86 -11.82 -0.16
C ILE A 207 -11.73 -10.34 0.21
N MET A 208 -12.87 -9.64 0.30
CA MET A 208 -12.93 -8.27 0.81
C MET A 208 -12.38 -8.18 2.24
N ASN A 209 -12.69 -9.16 3.09
CA ASN A 209 -12.17 -9.18 4.45
C ASN A 209 -10.64 -9.35 4.48
N SER A 210 -10.06 -10.17 3.59
CA SER A 210 -8.60 -10.37 3.54
C SER A 210 -7.84 -9.13 3.08
N SER A 211 -8.28 -8.45 2.01
CA SER A 211 -7.64 -7.22 1.54
C SER A 211 -7.79 -6.09 2.57
N ASN A 212 -8.96 -5.94 3.20
CA ASN A 212 -9.16 -4.98 4.28
C ASN A 212 -8.27 -5.27 5.50
N LEU A 213 -8.06 -6.55 5.82
CA LEU A 213 -7.16 -6.96 6.91
C LEU A 213 -5.70 -6.61 6.58
N LYS A 214 -5.23 -6.88 5.36
CA LYS A 214 -3.87 -6.52 4.93
C LYS A 214 -3.65 -5.01 4.93
N GLU A 215 -4.63 -4.25 4.46
CA GLU A 215 -4.53 -2.79 4.43
C GLU A 215 -4.51 -2.22 5.86
N LYS A 216 -5.33 -2.80 6.76
CA LYS A 216 -5.32 -2.45 8.18
C LYS A 216 -3.98 -2.75 8.84
N ILE A 217 -3.39 -3.93 8.58
CA ILE A 217 -2.04 -4.29 9.07
C ILE A 217 -1.01 -3.29 8.55
N ARG A 218 -1.06 -2.93 7.26
CA ARG A 218 -0.14 -1.93 6.69
C ARG A 218 -0.26 -0.58 7.37
N THR A 219 -1.48 -0.11 7.63
CA THR A 219 -1.68 1.17 8.35
C THR A 219 -1.20 1.10 9.79
N GLU A 220 -1.38 -0.03 10.47
CA GLU A 220 -0.88 -0.26 11.82
C GLU A 220 0.66 -0.27 11.84
N ASP A 221 1.31 -0.97 10.90
CA ASP A 221 2.76 -1.00 10.74
C ASP A 221 3.35 0.40 10.43
N GLU A 222 2.70 1.18 9.56
CA GLU A 222 3.11 2.56 9.25
C GLU A 222 2.99 3.49 10.47
N GLU A 223 1.96 3.31 11.30
CA GLU A 223 1.80 4.03 12.55
C GLU A 223 2.86 3.63 13.58
N ASP A 224 3.19 2.35 13.67
CA ASP A 224 4.20 1.84 14.59
C ASP A 224 5.62 2.30 14.21
N ILE A 225 5.95 2.34 12.92
CA ILE A 225 7.21 2.93 12.44
C ILE A 225 7.31 4.41 12.85
N LYS A 226 6.22 5.19 12.72
CA LYS A 226 6.21 6.60 13.15
C LYS A 226 6.43 6.74 14.65
N LYS A 227 5.82 5.88 15.47
CA LYS A 227 6.04 5.86 16.93
C LYS A 227 7.49 5.54 17.29
N ILE A 228 8.12 4.60 16.60
CA ILE A 228 9.53 4.26 16.79
C ILE A 228 10.42 5.47 16.48
N ILE A 229 10.21 6.14 15.35
CA ILE A 229 10.99 7.32 14.96
C ILE A 229 10.86 8.43 16.01
N ILE A 230 9.63 8.74 16.44
CA ILE A 230 9.35 9.77 17.44
C ILE A 230 9.99 9.42 18.79
N SER A 231 9.93 8.15 19.21
CA SER A 231 10.50 7.72 20.49
C SER A 231 12.04 7.78 20.50
N GLU A 232 12.68 7.43 19.38
CA GLU A 232 14.12 7.56 19.19
C GLU A 232 14.57 9.03 19.26
N GLU A 233 13.81 9.93 18.63
CA GLU A 233 14.07 11.38 18.65
C GLU A 233 13.90 11.97 20.06
N LEU A 234 12.85 11.58 20.78
CA LEU A 234 12.66 11.95 22.19
C LEU A 234 13.81 11.46 23.08
N ARG A 235 14.32 10.24 22.84
CA ARG A 235 15.47 9.71 23.57
C ARG A 235 16.72 10.56 23.34
N ARG A 236 17.00 10.90 22.08
CA ARG A 236 18.14 11.74 21.69
C ARG A 236 18.09 13.10 22.38
N ILE A 237 16.94 13.76 22.37
CA ILE A 237 16.75 15.07 23.01
C ILE A 237 16.91 14.95 24.54
N SER A 238 16.39 13.89 25.16
CA SER A 238 16.56 13.63 26.60
C SER A 238 18.04 13.47 26.99
N GLU A 239 18.83 12.80 26.16
CA GLU A 239 20.27 12.67 26.37
C GLU A 239 21.00 14.00 26.23
N GLU A 240 20.61 14.83 25.27
CA GLU A 240 21.18 16.17 25.08
C GLU A 240 20.88 17.08 26.28
N LEU A 241 19.63 17.12 26.74
CA LEU A 241 19.25 17.87 27.94
C LEU A 241 19.99 17.40 29.19
N LYS A 242 20.23 16.09 29.33
CA LYS A 242 21.05 15.54 30.43
C LYS A 242 22.50 16.00 30.34
N LYS A 243 23.07 16.13 29.13
CA LYS A 243 24.43 16.67 28.95
C LYS A 243 24.49 18.15 29.32
N ASP A 244 23.55 18.95 28.82
CA ASP A 244 23.42 20.37 29.15
C ASP A 244 23.30 20.57 30.67
N TYR A 245 22.44 19.78 31.33
CA TYR A 245 22.28 19.82 32.78
C TYR A 245 23.57 19.50 33.54
N ARG A 246 24.34 18.48 33.10
CA ARG A 246 25.63 18.15 33.71
C ARG A 246 26.64 19.29 33.55
N GLN A 247 26.72 19.89 32.37
CA GLN A 247 27.63 21.01 32.09
C GLN A 247 27.26 22.22 32.94
N MET A 248 25.97 22.51 33.07
CA MET A 248 25.48 23.58 33.92
C MET A 248 25.82 23.34 35.40
N LYS A 249 25.61 22.12 35.92
CA LYS A 249 25.98 21.77 37.30
C LYS A 249 27.48 21.94 37.56
N LEU A 250 28.32 21.57 36.59
CA LEU A 250 29.77 21.78 36.65
C LEU A 250 30.12 23.27 36.69
N ASN A 251 29.48 24.09 35.85
CA ASN A 251 29.66 25.54 35.84
C ASN A 251 29.24 26.18 37.18
N LYS A 252 28.12 25.74 37.76
CA LYS A 252 27.67 26.18 39.10
C LYS A 252 28.70 25.84 40.17
N TRP A 253 29.25 24.61 40.15
CA TRP A 253 30.30 24.22 41.10
C TRP A 253 31.57 25.08 40.94
N LYS A 254 32.02 25.32 39.70
CA LYS A 254 33.16 26.20 39.43
C LYS A 254 32.91 27.61 39.95
N MET A 255 31.72 28.17 39.69
CA MET A 255 31.32 29.48 40.18
C MET A 255 31.33 29.53 41.72
N ASN A 256 30.73 28.55 42.38
CA ASN A 256 30.67 28.50 43.84
C ASN A 256 32.08 28.38 44.45
N ASN A 257 32.95 27.55 43.86
CA ASN A 257 34.35 27.43 44.29
C ASN A 257 35.13 28.75 44.12
N ILE A 258 34.93 29.45 42.99
CA ILE A 258 35.52 30.79 42.78
C ILE A 258 35.00 31.78 43.84
N VAL A 259 33.70 31.76 44.14
CA VAL A 259 33.07 32.60 45.16
C VAL A 259 33.61 32.26 46.56
N SER A 260 33.76 30.97 46.91
CA SER A 260 34.34 30.54 48.19
C SER A 260 35.80 30.98 48.34
N LYS A 261 36.65 30.76 47.32
CA LYS A 261 38.04 31.24 47.33
C LYS A 261 38.12 32.77 47.40
N TRP A 262 37.18 33.46 46.78
CA TRP A 262 37.05 34.91 46.91
C TRP A 262 36.65 35.33 48.33
N TRP A 263 35.71 34.64 48.98
CA TRP A 263 35.36 34.86 50.38
C TRP A 263 36.54 34.61 51.32
N GLU A 264 37.35 33.59 51.08
CA GLU A 264 38.58 33.30 51.85
C GLU A 264 39.60 34.43 51.72
N SER A 265 39.83 34.95 50.50
CA SER A 265 40.73 36.09 50.27
C SER A 265 40.19 37.43 50.80
N MET A 266 38.86 37.58 50.94
CA MET A 266 38.20 38.74 51.55
C MET A 266 38.40 38.84 53.06
N ILE A 267 38.53 37.71 53.77
CA ILE A 267 38.84 37.70 55.21
C ILE A 267 40.24 38.29 55.49
N GLU A 268 41.09 38.41 54.47
CA GLU A 268 42.46 38.91 54.59
C GLU A 268 42.61 40.43 54.31
N ASN A 269 41.60 41.14 53.78
CA ASN A 269 41.69 42.58 53.47
C ASN A 269 40.35 43.31 53.67
N GLU A 270 40.23 44.10 54.74
CA GLU A 270 38.96 44.73 55.18
C GLU A 270 38.56 46.04 54.44
N ASP A 271 39.40 46.62 53.59
CA ASP A 271 39.25 48.04 53.17
C ASP A 271 38.60 48.33 51.79
N GLN A 272 37.87 47.41 51.14
CA GLN A 272 37.23 47.67 49.83
C GLN A 272 35.72 47.38 49.73
N TYR A 273 34.94 47.70 50.76
CA TYR A 273 33.55 47.23 50.93
C TYR A 273 32.50 47.66 49.85
N LEU A 274 32.62 48.84 49.23
CA LEU A 274 31.50 49.46 48.48
C LEU A 274 31.39 49.06 46.99
N SER A 275 32.49 48.97 46.24
CA SER A 275 32.47 48.45 44.87
C SER A 275 32.22 46.93 44.83
N LEU A 276 32.53 46.24 45.93
CA LEU A 276 32.39 44.79 46.10
C LEU A 276 30.95 44.34 46.39
N LYS A 277 30.13 45.18 47.03
CA LYS A 277 28.70 44.88 47.30
C LYS A 277 27.87 44.75 46.01
N GLN A 278 28.17 45.59 45.00
CA GLN A 278 27.51 45.50 43.70
C GLN A 278 27.89 44.21 42.96
N ARG A 279 29.14 43.74 43.09
CA ARG A 279 29.61 42.49 42.50
C ARG A 279 29.02 41.25 43.18
N SER A 280 28.86 41.29 44.52
CA SER A 280 28.18 40.21 45.27
C SER A 280 26.72 40.07 44.88
N ASN A 281 25.98 41.18 44.81
CA ASN A 281 24.59 41.17 44.36
C ASN A 281 24.44 40.63 42.93
N TYR A 282 25.40 40.93 42.05
CA TYR A 282 25.44 40.38 40.69
C TYR A 282 25.62 38.85 40.69
N PHE A 283 26.55 38.32 41.49
CA PHE A 283 26.76 36.88 41.59
C PHE A 283 25.57 36.15 42.23
N GLU A 284 24.93 36.74 43.23
CA GLU A 284 23.70 36.19 43.83
C GLU A 284 22.54 36.18 42.84
N SER A 285 22.34 37.26 42.10
CA SER A 285 21.29 37.34 41.07
C SER A 285 21.53 36.32 39.95
N ASN A 286 22.78 36.15 39.50
CA ASN A 286 23.14 35.16 38.48
C ASN A 286 23.04 33.71 39.00
N ALA A 287 23.30 33.47 40.29
CA ALA A 287 23.11 32.16 40.90
C ALA A 287 21.62 31.79 40.99
N GLN A 288 20.75 32.78 41.29
CA GLN A 288 19.30 32.60 41.33
C GLN A 288 18.70 32.33 39.95
N THR A 289 19.10 33.05 38.90
CA THR A 289 18.63 32.80 37.53
C THR A 289 19.05 31.42 37.03
N GLN A 290 20.29 31.00 37.31
CA GLN A 290 20.75 29.64 37.03
C GLN A 290 19.94 28.59 37.80
N GLU A 291 19.57 28.83 39.05
CA GLU A 291 18.75 27.88 39.82
C GLU A 291 17.33 27.73 39.24
N GLN A 292 16.72 28.82 38.79
CA GLN A 292 15.43 28.78 38.08
C GLN A 292 15.52 27.97 36.79
N TYR A 293 16.59 28.17 36.01
CA TYR A 293 16.81 27.43 34.76
C TYR A 293 17.08 25.93 34.99
N ALA A 294 17.84 25.58 36.04
CA ALA A 294 18.08 24.18 36.43
C ALA A 294 16.78 23.47 36.85
N ASN A 295 15.91 24.15 37.59
CA ASN A 295 14.61 23.61 37.99
C ASN A 295 13.70 23.37 36.79
N LEU A 296 13.74 24.25 35.78
CA LEU A 296 13.01 24.09 34.53
C LEU A 296 13.50 22.87 33.73
N ILE A 297 14.82 22.74 33.52
CA ILE A 297 15.40 21.57 32.83
C ILE A 297 15.08 20.26 33.57
N SER A 298 15.19 20.26 34.90
CA SER A 298 14.83 19.10 35.73
C SER A 298 13.37 18.70 35.54
N LYS A 299 12.45 19.68 35.52
CA LYS A 299 11.02 19.44 35.29
C LYS A 299 10.75 18.87 33.89
N ILE A 300 11.44 19.38 32.87
CA ILE A 300 11.32 18.90 31.48
C ILE A 300 11.87 17.48 31.34
N ILE A 301 13.02 17.17 31.93
CA ILE A 301 13.60 15.81 31.91
C ILE A 301 12.64 14.83 32.59
N THR A 302 12.11 15.19 33.76
CA THR A 302 11.17 14.33 34.51
C THR A 302 9.88 14.09 33.72
N ASN A 303 9.33 15.12 33.08
CA ASN A 303 8.15 15.01 32.22
C ASN A 303 8.41 14.14 30.99
N ASN A 304 9.57 14.30 30.32
CA ASN A 304 9.93 13.50 29.15
C ASN A 304 10.15 12.04 29.53
N GLN A 305 10.75 11.77 30.69
CA GLN A 305 10.89 10.41 31.21
C GLN A 305 9.53 9.78 31.49
N ALA A 306 8.61 10.51 32.14
CA ALA A 306 7.24 10.03 32.37
C ALA A 306 6.51 9.67 31.07
N LYS A 307 6.63 10.51 30.02
CA LYS A 307 6.06 10.26 28.69
C LYS A 307 6.67 9.03 28.00
N ILE A 308 7.99 8.83 28.13
CA ILE A 308 8.65 7.62 27.60
C ILE A 308 8.12 6.37 28.30
N TYR A 309 7.96 6.41 29.62
CA TYR A 309 7.39 5.28 30.38
C TYR A 309 5.91 5.03 30.06
N GLU A 310 5.12 6.07 29.82
CA GLU A 310 3.73 5.92 29.35
C GLU A 310 3.68 5.29 27.95
N ASN A 311 4.52 5.73 27.02
CA ASN A 311 4.58 5.15 25.68
C ASN A 311 4.96 3.66 25.69
N ILE A 312 5.94 3.27 26.51
CA ILE A 312 6.35 1.86 26.70
C ILE A 312 5.23 1.03 27.40
N LYS A 313 4.43 1.66 28.25
CA LYS A 313 3.31 1.00 28.94
C LYS A 313 2.09 0.83 28.02
N ILE A 314 1.88 1.76 27.09
CA ILE A 314 0.86 1.71 26.04
C ILE A 314 1.17 0.60 25.01
N GLU A 315 2.45 0.35 24.69
CA GLU A 315 2.85 -0.84 23.89
C GLU A 315 2.46 -2.18 24.52
N ASN A 316 2.36 -2.26 25.85
CA ASN A 316 1.94 -3.48 26.55
C ASN A 316 0.41 -3.63 26.70
N ILE A 317 -0.38 -2.61 26.35
CA ILE A 317 -1.84 -2.59 26.52
C ILE A 317 -2.48 -1.89 25.31
N ASN A 318 -2.72 -2.62 24.21
CA ASN A 318 -3.35 -2.05 23.02
C ASN A 318 -4.77 -1.47 23.28
N ASN A 319 -5.12 -0.46 22.47
CA ASN A 319 -6.44 0.15 22.18
C ASN A 319 -6.92 1.40 22.95
N ILE A 320 -6.22 2.54 22.88
CA ILE A 320 -6.91 3.84 22.99
C ILE A 320 -6.36 4.87 21.99
N LYS A 321 -7.22 5.35 21.08
CA LYS A 321 -6.99 6.52 20.22
C LYS A 321 -6.72 7.75 21.09
N TYR A 322 -5.52 8.33 20.99
CA TYR A 322 -5.19 9.62 21.62
C TYR A 322 -4.63 10.61 20.60
N ASP A 323 -5.08 11.86 20.73
CA ASP A 323 -4.94 12.96 19.78
C ASP A 323 -3.56 13.61 19.86
N ASN A 324 -2.66 13.21 18.94
CA ASN A 324 -1.24 13.60 18.91
C ASN A 324 -0.99 15.09 18.57
N ASN A 325 -2.01 15.84 18.19
CA ASN A 325 -1.85 17.20 17.64
C ASN A 325 -1.69 18.28 18.75
N THR A 326 -2.22 18.02 19.94
CA THR A 326 -2.16 18.96 21.09
C THR A 326 -0.79 18.93 21.74
N THR A 327 -0.22 17.74 21.89
CA THR A 327 1.08 17.50 22.54
C THR A 327 2.24 18.13 21.74
N TYR A 328 2.14 18.13 20.41
CA TYR A 328 3.15 18.73 19.53
C TYR A 328 3.16 20.26 19.65
N LYS A 329 2.00 20.89 19.70
CA LYS A 329 1.86 22.36 19.82
C LYS A 329 2.35 22.89 21.17
N GLU A 330 2.04 22.18 22.26
CA GLU A 330 2.52 22.54 23.60
C GLU A 330 4.06 22.40 23.71
N TRP A 331 4.64 21.43 23.00
CA TRP A 331 6.08 21.21 22.94
C TRP A 331 6.80 22.28 22.12
N GLU A 332 6.26 22.64 20.96
CA GLU A 332 6.81 23.70 20.09
C GLU A 332 6.80 25.07 20.77
N SER A 333 5.74 25.38 21.53
CA SER A 333 5.67 26.58 22.38
C SER A 333 6.75 26.59 23.47
N SER A 334 6.90 25.47 24.19
CA SER A 334 7.88 25.37 25.28
C SER A 334 9.33 25.44 24.78
N MET A 335 9.59 24.95 23.56
CA MET A 335 10.91 25.01 22.93
C MET A 335 11.26 26.42 22.45
N ASN A 336 10.28 27.18 21.96
CA ASN A 336 10.46 28.58 21.61
C ASN A 336 10.78 29.44 22.84
N ASP A 337 10.12 29.19 23.97
CA ASP A 337 10.40 29.90 25.23
C ASP A 337 11.83 29.63 25.74
N LEU A 338 12.30 28.38 25.64
CA LEU A 338 13.68 27.99 25.98
C LEU A 338 14.74 28.64 25.08
N ASN A 339 14.46 28.72 23.78
CA ASN A 339 15.38 29.34 22.82
C ASN A 339 15.47 30.85 23.03
N GLN A 340 14.34 31.52 23.31
CA GLN A 340 14.33 32.96 23.62
C GLN A 340 15.14 33.29 24.88
N MET A 341 15.08 32.44 25.92
CA MET A 341 15.89 32.61 27.13
C MET A 341 17.40 32.38 26.86
N LYS A 342 17.77 31.37 26.07
CA LYS A 342 19.17 31.15 25.67
C LYS A 342 19.76 32.35 24.93
N THR A 343 19.00 32.98 24.04
CA THR A 343 19.44 34.21 23.33
C THR A 343 19.51 35.43 24.25
N GLY A 344 18.56 35.59 25.19
CA GLY A 344 18.55 36.70 26.14
C GLY A 344 19.71 36.66 27.14
N ASP A 345 20.06 35.48 27.65
CA ASP A 345 21.17 35.31 28.60
C ASP A 345 22.55 35.42 27.94
N GLN A 346 22.68 35.04 26.66
CA GLN A 346 23.92 35.22 25.91
C GLN A 346 24.19 36.69 25.57
N GLU A 347 23.17 37.47 25.19
CA GLU A 347 23.32 38.90 24.91
C GLU A 347 23.53 39.77 26.16
N MET A 348 22.91 39.41 27.30
CA MET A 348 23.15 40.12 28.57
C MET A 348 24.54 39.80 29.14
N ASN A 349 24.97 38.53 29.13
CA ASN A 349 26.29 38.16 29.63
C ASN A 349 27.42 38.78 28.77
N THR A 350 27.30 38.80 27.44
CA THR A 350 28.35 39.38 26.57
C THR A 350 28.47 40.90 26.73
N LYS A 351 27.36 41.65 26.74
CA LYS A 351 27.37 43.11 26.91
C LYS A 351 27.81 43.57 28.31
N GLN A 352 27.58 42.77 29.36
CA GLN A 352 28.00 43.10 30.74
C GLN A 352 29.43 42.63 31.07
N ILE A 353 29.91 41.54 30.45
CA ILE A 353 31.31 41.12 30.52
C ILE A 353 32.22 42.16 29.83
N GLU A 354 31.83 42.70 28.68
CA GLU A 354 32.59 43.77 28.00
C GLU A 354 32.63 45.08 28.81
N LYS A 355 31.55 45.44 29.50
CA LYS A 355 31.51 46.62 30.38
C LYS A 355 32.33 46.45 31.66
N THR A 356 32.41 45.23 32.20
CA THR A 356 33.19 44.95 33.42
C THR A 356 34.67 44.78 33.13
N LEU A 357 35.06 44.29 31.95
CA LEU A 357 36.45 44.27 31.49
C LEU A 357 37.00 45.67 31.16
N ASN A 358 36.18 46.56 30.55
CA ASN A 358 36.62 47.91 30.20
C ASN A 358 36.71 48.91 31.37
N ASN A 359 36.06 48.63 32.51
CA ASN A 359 36.16 49.48 33.71
C ASN A 359 37.34 49.11 34.63
N GLY A 360 38.18 48.15 34.23
CA GLY A 360 39.39 47.72 34.93
C GLY A 360 40.69 48.21 34.29
N GLY A 361 40.70 49.40 33.70
CA GLY A 361 41.93 49.99 33.17
C GLY A 361 42.90 50.38 34.28
N LEU A 362 44.02 49.64 34.40
CA LEU A 362 45.32 50.19 34.77
C LEU A 362 46.40 49.44 33.99
N ASN A 363 47.02 50.16 33.05
CA ASN A 363 48.32 49.82 32.47
C ASN A 363 49.33 49.54 33.59
N ASN A 364 49.75 48.28 33.72
CA ASN A 364 51.11 47.81 33.50
C ASN A 364 51.23 46.32 33.83
#